data_AF-A0A8J7MGU5-F1
#
_entry.id   AF-A0A8J7MGU5-F1
#
_cell.length_a   1.000
_cell.length_b   1.000
_cell.length_c   1.000
_cell.angle_alpha   90.00
_cell.angle_beta   90.00
_cell.angle_gamma   90.00
#
_symmetry.space_group_name_H-M   'P 1'
#
loop_
_entity.id
_entity.type
_entity.pdbx_description
1 polymer ?
#
loop_
_entity_poly.entity_id
_entity_poly.type
_entity_poly.pdbx_seq_one_letter_code
_entity_poly.pdbx_strand_id
1 'polypeptide(L)'
;MSKKKGDNTIFLPGAEGWQLWQGNRDDGYSLAVEQGPLKAAEFNEFIKGEMVMGFPLKSALAVPFTTQTNDSDLFADLASMHLETAGVRVADGAGQLSDLFEVRKDDDSAALLPVVLSPPEDDEMPLQSAKAYDLSARFFQLPDDAVVLWRELGRWVFACSVGNKLAYFQSLPFRDLGPDTSREVSLAVMQLQLQGLQLDAKQLVIWASEQDGEIDVDVANALESALRLPLQIDSKPDPQLPRVLSELLPENARAEQLAQAEAKKRKIFIAAFALVYLMAIGYLLFNYWQINTEFEKASIAHEEIAPIHTALMEHNAQWDELALVVRTDLWPMNLLKEAAPKGSLAGKVRFTKFDVNSGTVTIQGEAESALQVDQYRSQLKRSLRDYDWVGATPSADKNGRWKFTSAGENTTFISQP
;
A
#
# COMPACT_ATOMS: atom_id res chain seq x y z
N MET A 1 -17.63 -26.18 -12.76
CA MET A 1 -18.54 -26.22 -11.59
C MET A 1 -18.35 -24.95 -10.79
N SER A 2 -19.45 -24.29 -10.46
CA SER A 2 -19.49 -22.93 -9.88
C SER A 2 -19.09 -22.95 -8.41
N LYS A 3 -18.34 -21.92 -8.00
CA LYS A 3 -17.80 -21.68 -6.65
C LYS A 3 -18.95 -21.57 -5.64
N LYS A 4 -19.16 -22.58 -4.78
CA LYS A 4 -19.97 -22.38 -3.57
C LYS A 4 -19.12 -21.58 -2.57
N LYS A 5 -19.69 -20.50 -2.06
CA LYS A 5 -19.04 -19.61 -1.09
C LYS A 5 -19.00 -20.37 0.25
N GLY A 6 -17.85 -20.95 0.59
CA GLY A 6 -17.67 -21.69 1.85
C GLY A 6 -16.88 -23.00 1.74
N ASP A 7 -16.48 -23.43 0.55
CA ASP A 7 -15.71 -24.67 0.39
C ASP A 7 -14.30 -24.50 1.02
N ASN A 8 -14.06 -25.28 2.07
CA ASN A 8 -12.77 -25.39 2.76
C ASN A 8 -12.07 -26.67 2.31
N THR A 9 -10.76 -26.60 2.20
CA THR A 9 -9.95 -27.79 1.93
C THR A 9 -9.13 -28.12 3.17
N ILE A 10 -9.19 -29.37 3.61
CA ILE A 10 -8.39 -29.88 4.73
C ILE A 10 -7.24 -30.71 4.14
N PHE A 11 -6.02 -30.41 4.57
CA PHE A 11 -4.80 -31.12 4.18
C PHE A 11 -4.25 -31.87 5.38
N LEU A 12 -4.23 -33.21 5.32
CA LEU A 12 -3.92 -34.08 6.46
C LEU A 12 -2.92 -35.17 6.10
N PRO A 13 -2.13 -35.67 7.07
CA PRO A 13 -1.34 -36.87 6.87
C PRO A 13 -2.26 -38.11 6.82
N GLY A 14 -2.20 -38.83 5.70
CA GLY A 14 -2.77 -40.17 5.54
C GLY A 14 -1.80 -41.26 5.99
N ALA A 15 -2.19 -42.53 5.78
CA ALA A 15 -1.41 -43.68 6.22
C ALA A 15 -0.03 -43.76 5.55
N GLU A 16 0.05 -43.55 4.23
CA GLU A 16 1.30 -43.66 3.45
C GLU A 16 1.69 -42.36 2.72
N GLY A 17 0.84 -41.32 2.78
CA GLY A 17 1.05 -40.07 2.06
C GLY A 17 0.06 -39.00 2.50
N TRP A 18 0.20 -37.79 1.97
CA TRP A 18 -0.72 -36.69 2.28
C TRP A 18 -2.09 -36.89 1.64
N GLN A 19 -3.14 -36.48 2.36
CA GLN A 19 -4.54 -36.56 1.94
C GLN A 19 -5.15 -35.17 1.79
N LEU A 20 -6.00 -35.04 0.78
CA LEU A 20 -6.75 -33.81 0.51
C LEU A 20 -8.25 -34.09 0.67
N TRP A 21 -8.89 -33.34 1.54
CA TRP A 21 -10.31 -33.44 1.82
C TRP A 21 -11.00 -32.14 1.44
N GLN A 22 -12.07 -32.22 0.66
CA GLN A 22 -12.83 -31.06 0.19
C GLN A 22 -14.26 -31.13 0.71
N GLY A 23 -14.74 -30.02 1.25
CA GLY A 23 -16.10 -29.94 1.75
C GLY A 23 -16.36 -28.66 2.54
N ASN A 24 -17.39 -28.74 3.36
CA ASN A 24 -17.79 -27.66 4.26
C ASN A 24 -18.21 -28.28 5.60
N ARG A 25 -18.20 -27.47 6.65
CA ARG A 25 -18.59 -27.88 8.00
C ARG A 25 -20.01 -28.45 8.09
N ASP A 26 -20.93 -27.97 7.24
CA ASP A 26 -22.34 -28.38 7.24
C ASP A 26 -22.60 -29.65 6.41
N ASP A 27 -21.92 -29.78 5.27
CA ASP A 27 -22.14 -30.88 4.30
C ASP A 27 -21.17 -32.06 4.54
N GLY A 28 -20.22 -31.92 5.46
CA GLY A 28 -19.14 -32.88 5.69
C GLY A 28 -17.98 -32.72 4.71
N TYR A 29 -16.93 -33.51 4.93
CA TYR A 29 -15.73 -33.52 4.10
C TYR A 29 -15.68 -34.82 3.29
N SER A 30 -15.42 -34.67 2.00
CA SER A 30 -15.24 -35.79 1.08
C SER A 30 -13.78 -35.88 0.66
N LEU A 31 -13.27 -37.10 0.55
CA LEU A 31 -11.89 -37.34 0.13
C LEU A 31 -11.72 -36.98 -1.35
N ALA A 32 -10.88 -36.00 -1.63
CA ALA A 32 -10.53 -35.60 -3.00
C ALA A 32 -9.28 -36.33 -3.49
N VAL A 33 -8.27 -36.48 -2.61
CA VAL A 33 -7.03 -37.20 -2.88
C VAL A 33 -6.69 -38.09 -1.69
N GLU A 34 -6.66 -39.39 -1.92
CA GLU A 34 -6.36 -40.39 -0.90
C GLU A 34 -4.86 -40.64 -0.72
N GLN A 35 -4.08 -40.53 -1.81
CA GLN A 35 -2.65 -40.84 -1.84
C GLN A 35 -1.87 -39.75 -2.56
N GLY A 36 -1.56 -38.69 -1.82
CA GLY A 36 -0.58 -37.70 -2.24
C GLY A 36 0.87 -38.17 -2.07
N PRO A 37 1.85 -37.37 -2.51
CA PRO A 37 3.26 -37.58 -2.20
C PRO A 37 3.53 -37.65 -0.69
N LEU A 38 4.69 -38.18 -0.31
CA LEU A 38 5.18 -38.19 1.07
C LEU A 38 5.57 -36.79 1.56
N LYS A 39 6.05 -35.94 0.65
CA LYS A 39 6.45 -34.56 0.92
C LYS A 39 5.31 -33.62 0.54
N ALA A 40 4.97 -32.69 1.43
CA ALA A 40 3.90 -31.73 1.19
C ALA A 40 4.25 -30.77 0.04
N ALA A 41 5.53 -30.43 -0.12
CA ALA A 41 6.00 -29.53 -1.19
C ALA A 41 5.84 -30.14 -2.61
N GLU A 42 5.78 -31.47 -2.73
CA GLU A 42 5.57 -32.14 -4.01
C GLU A 42 4.09 -32.20 -4.41
N PHE A 43 3.19 -31.74 -3.53
CA PHE A 43 1.76 -31.75 -3.76
C PHE A 43 1.38 -30.66 -4.77
N ASN A 44 1.35 -31.04 -6.05
CA ASN A 44 1.11 -30.13 -7.18
C ASN A 44 -0.38 -29.95 -7.55
N GLU A 45 -1.30 -30.66 -6.87
CA GLU A 45 -2.71 -30.50 -7.18
C GLU A 45 -3.24 -29.13 -6.74
N PHE A 46 -4.05 -28.52 -7.60
CA PHE A 46 -4.59 -27.19 -7.36
C PHE A 46 -5.61 -27.22 -6.22
N ILE A 47 -5.21 -26.69 -5.06
CA ILE A 47 -6.10 -26.54 -3.91
C ILE A 47 -7.08 -25.39 -4.16
N LYS A 48 -8.37 -25.74 -4.21
CA LYS A 48 -9.45 -24.77 -4.37
C LYS A 48 -9.94 -24.30 -3.01
N GLY A 49 -9.92 -22.99 -2.77
CA GLY A 49 -10.52 -22.39 -1.57
C GLY A 49 -9.51 -22.10 -0.47
N GLU A 50 -10.02 -21.96 0.76
CA GLU A 50 -9.18 -21.77 1.95
C GLU A 50 -8.69 -23.13 2.45
N MET A 51 -7.37 -23.28 2.60
CA MET A 51 -6.76 -24.51 3.10
C MET A 51 -6.55 -24.42 4.62
N VAL A 52 -6.88 -25.50 5.32
CA VAL A 52 -6.44 -25.75 6.70
C VAL A 52 -5.54 -26.98 6.69
N MET A 53 -4.35 -26.88 7.28
CA MET A 53 -3.38 -27.97 7.32
C MET A 53 -3.29 -28.58 8.72
N GLY A 54 -3.33 -29.90 8.81
CA GLY A 54 -3.01 -30.63 10.02
C GLY A 54 -1.55 -31.08 10.00
N PHE A 55 -0.75 -30.66 10.97
CA PHE A 55 0.60 -31.17 11.17
C PHE A 55 0.56 -32.63 11.62
N PRO A 56 1.45 -33.49 11.08
CA PRO A 56 1.58 -34.85 11.56
C PRO A 56 2.10 -34.86 12.99
N LEU A 57 1.67 -35.84 13.77
CA LEU A 57 2.00 -35.90 15.19
C LEU A 57 3.50 -36.06 15.45
N LYS A 58 4.25 -36.59 14.49
CA LYS A 58 5.72 -36.68 14.56
C LYS A 58 6.40 -35.30 14.66
N SER A 59 5.76 -34.25 14.16
CA SER A 59 6.33 -32.90 14.10
C SER A 59 5.97 -32.07 15.33
N ALA A 60 5.18 -32.61 16.27
CA ALA A 60 4.74 -31.92 17.47
C ALA A 60 5.10 -32.70 18.74
N LEU A 61 5.39 -31.98 19.82
CA LEU A 61 5.63 -32.52 21.15
C LEU A 61 4.50 -32.10 22.09
N ALA A 62 3.86 -33.09 22.72
CA ALA A 62 2.85 -32.89 23.75
C ALA A 62 3.48 -32.95 25.15
N VAL A 63 3.24 -31.95 26.00
CA VAL A 63 3.71 -31.93 27.39
C VAL A 63 2.55 -31.58 28.34
N PRO A 64 1.55 -32.49 28.48
CA PRO A 64 0.37 -32.20 29.26
C PRO A 64 0.68 -32.13 30.76
N PHE A 65 -0.09 -31.30 31.47
CA PHE A 65 0.01 -31.17 32.91
C PHE A 65 -1.33 -30.79 33.53
N THR A 66 -1.43 -30.93 34.84
CA THR A 66 -2.59 -30.47 35.62
C THR A 66 -2.20 -29.25 36.43
N THR A 67 -3.11 -28.29 36.50
CA THR A 67 -2.97 -27.07 37.29
C THR A 67 -4.05 -26.99 38.37
N GLN A 68 -3.74 -26.34 39.49
CA GLN A 68 -4.64 -26.11 40.63
C GLN A 68 -5.38 -24.77 40.51
N THR A 69 -5.53 -24.25 39.30
CA THR A 69 -6.36 -23.08 39.01
C THR A 69 -7.27 -23.38 37.84
N ASN A 70 -8.44 -22.77 37.84
CA ASN A 70 -9.42 -22.81 36.76
C ASN A 70 -9.45 -21.49 35.97
N ASP A 71 -8.57 -20.54 36.29
CA ASP A 71 -8.48 -19.25 35.65
C ASP A 71 -7.77 -19.36 34.29
N SER A 72 -8.53 -19.14 33.22
CA SER A 72 -8.03 -19.26 31.84
C SER A 72 -6.97 -18.24 31.50
N ASP A 73 -6.98 -17.07 32.16
CA ASP A 73 -6.05 -15.98 31.86
C ASP A 73 -4.61 -16.34 32.30
N LEU A 74 -4.47 -17.28 33.24
CA LEU A 74 -3.17 -17.78 33.74
C LEU A 74 -2.65 -19.00 32.98
N PHE A 75 -3.47 -19.63 32.13
CA PHE A 75 -3.11 -20.91 31.51
C PHE A 75 -1.90 -20.79 30.59
N ALA A 76 -1.79 -19.71 29.82
CA ALA A 76 -0.65 -19.47 28.91
C ALA A 76 0.68 -19.35 29.68
N ASP A 77 0.69 -18.55 30.76
CA ASP A 77 1.89 -18.36 31.59
C ASP A 77 2.31 -19.66 32.29
N LEU A 78 1.35 -20.41 32.81
CA LEU A 78 1.59 -21.72 33.43
C LEU A 78 2.13 -22.73 32.43
N ALA A 79 1.58 -22.76 31.21
CA ALA A 79 2.07 -23.62 30.14
C ALA A 79 3.51 -23.26 29.76
N SER A 80 3.83 -21.97 29.64
CA SER A 80 5.21 -21.53 29.34
C SER A 80 6.18 -21.96 30.44
N MET A 81 5.82 -21.73 31.72
CA MET A 81 6.65 -22.15 32.85
C MET A 81 6.83 -23.67 32.89
N HIS A 82 5.78 -24.43 32.55
CA HIS A 82 5.85 -25.89 32.50
C HIS A 82 6.77 -26.38 31.38
N LEU A 83 6.66 -25.81 30.18
CA LEU A 83 7.54 -26.13 29.05
C LEU A 83 9.01 -25.84 29.38
N GLU A 84 9.30 -24.70 30.02
CA GLU A 84 10.65 -24.36 30.49
C GLU A 84 11.17 -25.38 31.52
N THR A 85 10.32 -25.78 32.47
CA THR A 85 10.66 -26.78 33.49
C THR A 85 10.93 -28.15 32.88
N ALA A 86 10.18 -28.51 31.83
CA ALA A 86 10.38 -29.73 31.04
C ALA A 86 11.63 -29.65 30.14
N GLY A 87 12.32 -28.51 30.08
CA GLY A 87 13.49 -28.28 29.23
C GLY A 87 13.16 -28.14 27.75
N VAL A 88 11.89 -27.93 27.41
CA VAL A 88 11.42 -27.76 26.03
C VAL A 88 11.55 -26.28 25.68
N ARG A 89 12.40 -25.99 24.69
CA ARG A 89 12.58 -24.63 24.17
C ARG A 89 11.84 -24.48 22.85
N VAL A 90 11.00 -23.45 22.78
CA VAL A 90 10.41 -23.01 21.52
C VAL A 90 11.51 -22.31 20.73
N ALA A 91 11.66 -22.65 19.44
CA ALA A 91 12.70 -22.04 18.60
C ALA A 91 12.40 -20.56 18.36
N ASP A 92 13.32 -19.68 18.75
CA ASP A 92 13.21 -18.25 18.51
C ASP A 92 13.26 -17.95 17.00
N GLY A 93 12.37 -17.08 16.54
CA GLY A 93 12.33 -16.61 15.14
C GLY A 93 11.47 -17.46 14.19
N ALA A 94 11.14 -18.69 14.55
CA ALA A 94 10.46 -19.65 13.66
C ALA A 94 8.91 -19.55 13.63
N GLY A 95 8.34 -18.42 14.08
CA GLY A 95 6.89 -18.19 14.15
C GLY A 95 6.27 -18.49 15.52
N GLN A 96 4.95 -18.71 15.57
CA GLN A 96 4.24 -19.17 16.76
C GLN A 96 4.17 -20.69 16.72
N LEU A 97 5.15 -21.33 17.36
CA LEU A 97 5.30 -22.79 17.37
C LEU A 97 4.76 -23.46 18.62
N SER A 98 4.20 -22.71 19.56
CA SER A 98 3.58 -23.27 20.76
C SER A 98 2.10 -22.88 20.83
N ASP A 99 1.27 -23.81 21.24
CA ASP A 99 -0.15 -23.57 21.52
C ASP A 99 -0.60 -24.38 22.74
N LEU A 100 -1.76 -24.03 23.29
CA LEU A 100 -2.31 -24.59 24.51
C LEU A 100 -3.75 -25.04 24.32
N PHE A 101 -4.03 -26.29 24.68
CA PHE A 101 -5.37 -26.84 24.61
C PHE A 101 -5.91 -27.23 25.98
N GLU A 102 -7.16 -26.83 26.24
CA GLU A 102 -7.89 -27.20 27.45
C GLU A 102 -8.53 -28.58 27.30
N VAL A 103 -7.95 -29.57 27.98
CA VAL A 103 -8.41 -30.96 27.97
C VAL A 103 -9.62 -31.12 28.89
N ARG A 104 -9.48 -30.73 30.15
CA ARG A 104 -10.53 -30.81 31.18
C ARG A 104 -10.48 -29.59 32.07
N LYS A 105 -11.64 -29.10 32.50
CA LYS A 105 -11.77 -28.04 33.49
C LYS A 105 -12.70 -28.53 34.59
N ASP A 106 -12.14 -28.67 35.78
CA ASP A 106 -12.84 -28.98 37.02
C ASP A 106 -13.03 -27.70 37.85
N ASP A 107 -13.72 -27.79 38.98
CA ASP A 107 -14.05 -26.60 39.79
C ASP A 107 -12.80 -25.88 40.32
N ASP A 108 -11.77 -26.62 40.74
CA ASP A 108 -10.52 -26.07 41.32
C ASP A 108 -9.27 -26.41 40.51
N SER A 109 -9.38 -27.19 39.43
CA SER A 109 -8.23 -27.65 38.65
C SER A 109 -8.52 -27.70 37.16
N ALA A 110 -7.49 -27.60 36.33
CA ALA A 110 -7.60 -27.80 34.90
C ALA A 110 -6.49 -28.72 34.38
N ALA A 111 -6.83 -29.57 33.41
CA ALA A 111 -5.86 -30.36 32.65
C ALA A 111 -5.60 -29.66 31.32
N LEU A 112 -4.34 -29.34 31.09
CA LEU A 112 -3.88 -28.57 29.94
C LEU A 112 -2.95 -29.42 29.09
N LEU A 113 -3.01 -29.22 27.78
CA LEU A 113 -2.14 -29.82 26.78
C LEU A 113 -1.38 -28.70 26.04
N PRO A 114 -0.24 -28.26 26.58
CA PRO A 114 0.76 -27.53 25.82
C PRO A 114 1.32 -28.39 24.69
N VAL A 115 1.40 -27.80 23.51
CA VAL A 115 2.00 -28.42 22.33
C VAL A 115 3.06 -27.51 21.76
N VAL A 116 4.22 -28.09 21.44
CA VAL A 116 5.30 -27.40 20.75
C VAL A 116 5.57 -28.08 19.41
N LEU A 117 5.42 -27.34 18.33
CA LEU A 117 5.74 -27.76 16.98
C LEU A 117 7.24 -27.62 16.74
N SER A 118 7.86 -28.66 16.19
CA SER A 118 9.21 -28.57 15.64
C SER A 118 9.16 -27.69 14.39
N PRO A 119 10.14 -26.77 14.19
CA PRO A 119 10.16 -25.95 12.98
C PRO A 119 10.06 -26.83 11.73
N PRO A 120 9.04 -26.68 10.89
CA PRO A 120 8.88 -27.53 9.72
C PRO A 120 9.98 -27.22 8.70
N GLU A 121 10.50 -28.28 8.05
CA GLU A 121 11.41 -28.13 6.91
C GLU A 121 10.62 -27.63 5.68
N ASP A 122 11.32 -27.02 4.71
CA ASP A 122 10.70 -26.46 3.51
C ASP A 122 9.93 -27.51 2.67
N ASP A 123 10.28 -28.79 2.79
CA ASP A 123 9.63 -29.88 2.07
C ASP A 123 8.39 -30.47 2.79
N GLU A 124 8.24 -30.18 4.08
CA GLU A 124 7.08 -30.56 4.91
C GLU A 124 5.93 -29.55 4.80
N MET A 125 6.15 -28.41 4.13
CA MET A 125 5.14 -27.39 3.89
C MET A 125 4.57 -27.47 2.47
N PRO A 126 3.26 -27.26 2.27
CA PRO A 126 2.68 -27.17 0.94
C PRO A 126 3.16 -25.91 0.20
N LEU A 127 3.23 -25.97 -1.14
CA LEU A 127 3.60 -24.82 -1.98
C LEU A 127 2.66 -23.63 -1.84
N GLN A 128 1.39 -23.88 -1.50
CA GLN A 128 0.40 -22.87 -1.20
C GLN A 128 0.23 -22.77 0.31
N SER A 129 0.48 -21.59 0.89
CA SER A 129 0.26 -21.37 2.33
C SER A 129 -1.19 -21.65 2.74
N ALA A 130 -1.32 -22.38 3.84
CA ALA A 130 -2.61 -22.60 4.49
C ALA A 130 -3.05 -21.34 5.25
N LYS A 131 -4.36 -21.21 5.43
CA LYS A 131 -4.96 -20.13 6.21
C LYS A 131 -4.77 -20.35 7.71
N ALA A 132 -4.87 -21.59 8.14
CA ALA A 132 -4.72 -22.01 9.52
C ALA A 132 -4.04 -23.37 9.59
N TYR A 133 -3.39 -23.61 10.71
CA TYR A 133 -2.69 -24.85 11.00
C TYR A 133 -3.22 -25.42 12.31
N ASP A 134 -3.31 -26.73 12.40
CA ASP A 134 -3.68 -27.44 13.63
C ASP A 134 -2.99 -28.81 13.65
N LEU A 135 -3.24 -29.66 14.64
CA LEU A 135 -2.69 -31.01 14.72
C LEU A 135 -3.62 -32.02 14.05
N SER A 136 -3.07 -32.99 13.33
CA SER A 136 -3.85 -34.03 12.63
C SER A 136 -4.89 -34.72 13.53
N ALA A 137 -4.50 -35.08 14.76
CA ALA A 137 -5.38 -35.76 15.72
C ALA A 137 -6.65 -34.96 16.08
N ARG A 138 -6.60 -33.63 16.03
CA ARG A 138 -7.73 -32.77 16.39
C ARG A 138 -8.81 -32.71 15.31
N PHE A 139 -8.49 -33.14 14.09
CA PHE A 139 -9.47 -33.24 13.01
C PHE A 139 -10.35 -34.48 13.13
N PHE A 140 -10.09 -35.38 14.07
CA PHE A 140 -10.90 -36.59 14.26
C PHE A 140 -11.66 -36.51 15.57
N GLN A 141 -12.89 -37.04 15.56
CA GLN A 141 -13.67 -37.20 16.79
C GLN A 141 -13.14 -38.44 17.52
N LEU A 142 -12.42 -38.21 18.63
CA LEU A 142 -11.81 -39.28 19.40
C LEU A 142 -12.88 -39.97 20.28
N PRO A 143 -12.91 -41.31 20.34
CA PRO A 143 -13.80 -42.02 21.27
C PRO A 143 -13.55 -41.56 22.72
N ASP A 144 -14.57 -41.61 23.57
CA ASP A 144 -14.42 -41.20 24.97
C ASP A 144 -13.47 -42.13 25.73
N ASP A 145 -12.57 -41.52 26.50
CA ASP A 145 -11.60 -42.17 27.38
C ASP A 145 -10.91 -43.38 26.71
N ALA A 146 -10.32 -43.16 25.54
CA ALA A 146 -9.75 -44.21 24.70
C ALA A 146 -8.29 -43.93 24.34
N VAL A 147 -7.56 -45.01 24.10
CA VAL A 147 -6.28 -44.94 23.38
C VAL A 147 -6.56 -45.29 21.93
N VAL A 148 -6.29 -44.36 21.02
CA VAL A 148 -6.51 -44.54 19.59
C VAL A 148 -5.16 -44.69 18.89
N LEU A 149 -5.00 -45.71 18.06
CA LEU A 149 -3.82 -45.90 17.20
C LEU A 149 -4.21 -45.79 15.73
N TRP A 150 -3.39 -45.09 14.96
CA TRP A 150 -3.52 -45.01 13.50
C TRP A 150 -2.16 -44.78 12.86
N ARG A 151 -2.14 -44.82 11.53
CA ARG A 151 -0.92 -44.61 10.74
C ARG A 151 -0.89 -43.21 10.11
N GLU A 152 0.27 -42.57 10.20
CA GLU A 152 0.58 -41.28 9.56
C GLU A 152 1.94 -41.36 8.85
N LEU A 153 1.94 -41.09 7.54
CA LEU A 153 3.15 -41.02 6.70
C LEU A 153 4.11 -42.21 6.91
N GLY A 154 3.52 -43.41 7.00
CA GLY A 154 4.20 -44.69 7.15
C GLY A 154 4.54 -45.09 8.58
N ARG A 155 4.20 -44.29 9.60
CA ARG A 155 4.49 -44.57 11.03
C ARG A 155 3.22 -44.69 11.84
N TRP A 156 3.25 -45.54 12.88
CA TRP A 156 2.15 -45.58 13.83
C TRP A 156 2.25 -44.42 14.80
N VAL A 157 1.10 -43.86 15.12
CA VAL A 157 0.93 -42.81 16.13
C VAL A 157 -0.20 -43.24 17.06
N PHE A 158 -0.17 -42.75 18.29
CA PHE A 158 -1.28 -42.93 19.20
C PHE A 158 -1.69 -41.61 19.84
N ALA A 159 -2.96 -41.52 20.20
CA ALA A 159 -3.50 -40.46 21.02
C ALA A 159 -4.37 -41.01 22.13
N CYS A 160 -4.33 -40.33 23.28
CA CYS A 160 -5.21 -40.58 24.41
C CYS A 160 -6.26 -39.48 24.45
N SER A 161 -7.52 -39.87 24.62
CA SER A 161 -8.64 -38.95 24.78
C SER A 161 -9.15 -38.92 26.21
N VAL A 162 -9.74 -37.78 26.58
CA VAL A 162 -10.49 -37.57 27.82
C VAL A 162 -11.76 -36.82 27.45
N GLY A 163 -12.93 -37.42 27.66
CA GLY A 163 -14.24 -36.81 27.32
C GLY A 163 -14.28 -36.21 25.90
N ASN A 164 -13.91 -37.01 24.89
CA ASN A 164 -13.86 -36.67 23.45
C ASN A 164 -12.88 -35.54 23.09
N LYS A 165 -11.96 -35.18 23.99
CA LYS A 165 -10.89 -34.22 23.72
C LYS A 165 -9.54 -34.91 23.71
N LEU A 166 -8.66 -34.43 22.85
CA LEU A 166 -7.26 -34.88 22.81
C LEU A 166 -6.55 -34.49 24.11
N ALA A 167 -6.10 -35.50 24.87
CA ALA A 167 -5.38 -35.31 26.13
C ALA A 167 -3.87 -35.47 25.97
N TYR A 168 -3.45 -36.41 25.12
CA TYR A 168 -2.05 -36.66 24.81
C TYR A 168 -1.91 -37.30 23.44
N PHE A 169 -0.75 -37.15 22.82
CA PHE A 169 -0.39 -37.86 21.59
C PHE A 169 1.10 -38.09 21.51
N GLN A 170 1.50 -39.11 20.75
CA GLN A 170 2.89 -39.38 20.46
C GLN A 170 3.02 -40.22 19.17
N SER A 171 4.07 -39.94 18.40
CA SER A 171 4.47 -40.81 17.29
C SER A 171 5.30 -41.98 17.82
N LEU A 172 4.94 -43.19 17.42
CA LEU A 172 5.76 -44.37 17.68
C LEU A 172 6.96 -44.38 16.71
N PRO A 173 8.11 -44.91 17.15
CA PRO A 173 9.28 -45.02 16.29
C PRO A 173 9.17 -46.16 15.26
N PHE A 174 8.19 -47.05 15.43
CA PHE A 174 8.01 -48.26 14.64
C PHE A 174 7.03 -48.07 13.47
N ARG A 175 7.24 -48.84 12.40
CA ARG A 175 6.36 -48.86 11.22
C ARG A 175 5.28 -49.94 11.29
N ASP A 176 5.54 -50.99 12.05
CA ASP A 176 4.67 -52.14 12.23
C ASP A 176 4.20 -52.22 13.68
N LEU A 177 2.98 -52.75 13.89
CA LEU A 177 2.47 -53.02 15.23
C LEU A 177 3.14 -54.27 15.79
N GLY A 178 3.56 -54.20 17.05
CA GLY A 178 4.21 -55.31 17.73
C GLY A 178 4.12 -55.22 19.25
N PRO A 179 4.76 -56.14 19.99
CA PRO A 179 4.75 -56.12 21.44
C PRO A 179 5.36 -54.85 22.02
N ASP A 180 6.35 -54.27 21.33
CA ASP A 180 6.98 -53.00 21.73
C ASP A 180 6.00 -51.82 21.72
N THR A 181 4.98 -51.84 20.85
CA THR A 181 3.91 -50.83 20.83
C THR A 181 3.15 -50.78 22.15
N SER A 182 2.76 -51.94 22.70
CA SER A 182 2.05 -51.99 23.99
C SER A 182 2.90 -51.44 25.13
N ARG A 183 4.22 -51.66 25.08
CA ARG A 183 5.16 -51.18 26.08
C ARG A 183 5.29 -49.66 26.01
N GLU A 184 5.48 -49.09 24.83
CA GLU A 184 5.58 -47.63 24.65
C GLU A 184 4.29 -46.93 25.10
N VAL A 185 3.13 -47.44 24.69
CA VAL A 185 1.82 -46.89 25.11
C VAL A 185 1.67 -46.98 26.63
N SER A 186 2.00 -48.13 27.24
CA SER A 186 1.92 -48.30 28.70
C SER A 186 2.85 -47.34 29.45
N LEU A 187 4.07 -47.15 28.96
CA LEU A 187 5.04 -46.22 29.54
C LEU A 187 4.55 -44.78 29.46
N ALA A 188 4.01 -44.37 28.31
CA ALA A 188 3.45 -43.04 28.13
C ALA A 188 2.26 -42.80 29.07
N VAL A 189 1.30 -43.72 29.12
CA VAL A 189 0.15 -43.61 30.04
C VAL A 189 0.60 -43.56 31.51
N MET A 190 1.57 -44.39 31.90
CA MET A 190 2.13 -44.37 33.26
C MET A 190 2.82 -43.04 33.57
N GLN A 191 3.59 -42.49 32.64
CA GLN A 191 4.25 -41.19 32.79
C GLN A 191 3.23 -40.07 32.98
N LEU A 192 2.14 -40.10 32.22
CA LEU A 192 1.06 -39.10 32.31
C LEU A 192 0.33 -39.18 33.66
N GLN A 193 0.09 -40.40 34.16
CA GLN A 193 -0.48 -40.61 35.49
C GLN A 193 0.45 -40.09 36.59
N LEU A 194 1.76 -40.26 36.47
CA LEU A 194 2.76 -39.71 37.39
C LEU A 194 2.80 -38.17 37.37
N GLN A 195 2.46 -37.54 36.24
CA GLN A 195 2.31 -36.09 36.11
C GLN A 195 0.95 -35.57 36.63
N GLY A 196 0.13 -36.45 37.19
CA GLY A 196 -1.18 -36.11 37.75
C GLY A 196 -2.31 -36.09 36.72
N LEU A 197 -2.04 -36.41 35.45
CA LEU A 197 -3.08 -36.55 34.43
C LEU A 197 -3.72 -37.94 34.55
N GLN A 198 -4.88 -38.00 35.20
CA GLN A 198 -5.63 -39.25 35.35
C GLN A 198 -6.29 -39.64 34.03
N LEU A 199 -5.58 -40.48 33.27
CA LEU A 199 -6.10 -41.18 32.09
C LEU A 199 -6.72 -42.50 32.55
N ASP A 200 -8.04 -42.55 32.61
CA ASP A 200 -8.83 -43.77 32.85
C ASP A 200 -9.29 -44.33 31.50
N ALA A 201 -8.33 -44.80 30.70
CA ALA A 201 -8.64 -45.34 29.39
C ALA A 201 -9.47 -46.62 29.52
N LYS A 202 -10.64 -46.66 28.89
CA LYS A 202 -11.60 -47.78 28.96
C LYS A 202 -11.48 -48.72 27.78
N GLN A 203 -10.89 -48.28 26.68
CA GLN A 203 -10.83 -49.03 25.43
C GLN A 203 -9.60 -48.64 24.60
N LEU A 204 -9.17 -49.60 23.77
CA LEU A 204 -8.13 -49.45 22.77
C LEU A 204 -8.79 -49.50 21.40
N VAL A 205 -8.64 -48.44 20.60
CA VAL A 205 -9.22 -48.37 19.25
C VAL A 205 -8.10 -48.30 18.23
N ILE A 206 -8.08 -49.22 17.27
CA ILE A 206 -7.16 -49.17 16.15
C ILE A 206 -7.94 -48.75 14.91
N TRP A 207 -7.57 -47.60 14.35
CA TRP A 207 -8.08 -47.15 13.07
C TRP A 207 -7.28 -47.78 11.94
N ALA A 208 -7.87 -48.80 11.32
CA ALA A 208 -7.34 -49.41 10.13
C ALA A 208 -7.76 -48.60 8.89
N SER A 209 -6.80 -48.26 8.05
CA SER A 209 -7.07 -47.86 6.67
C SER A 209 -7.24 -49.10 5.81
N GLU A 210 -7.97 -49.01 4.69
CA GLU A 210 -8.07 -50.11 3.69
C GLU A 210 -6.68 -50.58 3.19
N GLN A 211 -5.67 -49.76 3.40
CA GLN A 211 -4.30 -49.92 2.93
C GLN A 211 -3.36 -50.56 3.97
N ASP A 212 -3.74 -50.62 5.24
CA ASP A 212 -2.89 -51.18 6.31
C ASP A 212 -2.82 -52.72 6.25
N GLY A 213 -3.53 -53.34 5.31
CA GLY A 213 -3.74 -54.78 5.26
C GLY A 213 -4.68 -55.24 6.38
N GLU A 214 -5.02 -56.52 6.38
CA GLU A 214 -5.72 -57.12 7.51
C GLU A 214 -4.74 -57.16 8.69
N ILE A 215 -5.06 -56.42 9.77
CA ILE A 215 -4.23 -56.43 10.98
C ILE A 215 -4.15 -57.86 11.49
N ASP A 216 -2.93 -58.35 11.71
CA ASP A 216 -2.71 -59.70 12.21
C ASP A 216 -3.43 -59.89 13.55
N VAL A 217 -4.33 -60.87 13.59
CA VAL A 217 -5.17 -61.22 14.74
C VAL A 217 -4.30 -61.58 15.95
N ASP A 218 -3.14 -62.19 15.75
CA ASP A 218 -2.23 -62.54 16.84
C ASP A 218 -1.61 -61.28 17.47
N VAL A 219 -1.30 -60.27 16.66
CA VAL A 219 -0.79 -58.97 17.13
C VAL A 219 -1.87 -58.20 17.87
N ALA A 220 -3.09 -58.18 17.33
CA ALA A 220 -4.25 -57.57 17.98
C ALA A 220 -4.52 -58.18 19.37
N ASN A 221 -4.55 -59.51 19.47
CA ASN A 221 -4.74 -60.22 20.74
C ASN A 221 -3.60 -59.97 21.74
N ALA A 222 -2.36 -59.86 21.25
CA ALA A 222 -1.21 -59.55 22.08
C ALA A 222 -1.29 -58.12 22.66
N LEU A 223 -1.75 -57.15 21.86
CA LEU A 223 -1.96 -55.76 22.31
C LEU A 223 -3.08 -55.67 23.36
N GLU A 224 -4.22 -56.32 23.12
CA GLU A 224 -5.34 -56.38 24.05
C GLU A 224 -4.90 -56.97 25.40
N SER A 225 -4.18 -58.09 25.36
CA SER A 225 -3.67 -58.78 26.56
C SER A 225 -2.63 -57.95 27.33
N ALA A 226 -1.75 -57.24 26.62
CA ALA A 226 -0.69 -56.44 27.22
C ALA A 226 -1.22 -55.17 27.89
N LEU A 227 -2.14 -54.46 27.22
CA LEU A 227 -2.72 -53.21 27.73
C LEU A 227 -3.88 -53.45 28.69
N ARG A 228 -4.48 -54.65 28.70
CA ARG A 228 -5.66 -55.02 29.50
C ARG A 228 -6.86 -54.10 29.24
N LEU A 229 -6.97 -53.61 28.01
CA LEU A 229 -8.07 -52.78 27.53
C LEU A 229 -8.79 -53.53 26.41
N PRO A 230 -10.13 -53.51 26.36
CA PRO A 230 -10.87 -54.11 25.26
C PRO A 230 -10.44 -53.45 23.95
N LEU A 231 -10.12 -54.28 22.96
CA LEU A 231 -9.68 -53.83 21.63
C LEU A 231 -10.87 -53.73 20.67
N GLN A 232 -10.96 -52.60 19.97
CA GLN A 232 -11.88 -52.37 18.87
C GLN A 232 -11.08 -51.96 17.62
N ILE A 233 -11.38 -52.59 16.49
CA ILE A 233 -10.80 -52.23 15.19
C ILE A 233 -11.91 -51.58 14.37
N ASP A 234 -11.72 -50.30 14.04
CA ASP A 234 -12.67 -49.50 13.28
C ASP A 234 -11.98 -48.88 12.05
N SER A 235 -12.78 -48.43 11.08
CA SER A 235 -12.27 -47.60 9.99
C SER A 235 -11.95 -46.19 10.48
N LYS A 236 -10.90 -45.58 9.95
CA LYS A 236 -10.54 -44.19 10.25
C LYS A 236 -11.72 -43.24 9.91
N PRO A 237 -12.22 -42.43 10.86
CA PRO A 237 -13.36 -41.56 10.61
C PRO A 237 -13.02 -40.41 9.68
N ASP A 238 -14.03 -39.87 8.99
CA ASP A 238 -13.88 -38.67 8.16
C ASP A 238 -13.48 -37.46 9.03
N PRO A 239 -12.57 -36.61 8.53
CA PRO A 239 -12.11 -35.46 9.28
C PRO A 239 -13.21 -34.40 9.44
N GLN A 240 -13.21 -33.75 10.59
CA GLN A 240 -14.05 -32.62 10.95
C GLN A 240 -13.18 -31.43 11.36
N LEU A 241 -13.60 -30.22 11.01
CA LEU A 241 -12.90 -29.03 11.50
C LEU A 241 -13.10 -28.85 13.02
N PRO A 242 -12.01 -28.67 13.78
CA PRO A 242 -12.08 -28.28 15.18
C PRO A 242 -12.94 -27.02 15.37
N ARG A 243 -13.63 -26.92 16.52
CA ARG A 243 -14.44 -25.72 16.83
C ARG A 243 -13.59 -24.47 16.97
N VAL A 244 -12.41 -24.62 17.56
CA VAL A 244 -11.39 -23.60 17.73
C VAL A 244 -10.13 -24.14 17.08
N LEU A 245 -9.65 -23.41 16.07
CA LEU A 245 -8.40 -23.72 15.39
C LEU A 245 -7.24 -23.28 16.26
N SER A 246 -6.14 -24.00 16.13
CA SER A 246 -4.88 -23.68 16.79
C SER A 246 -4.28 -22.35 16.32
N GLU A 247 -3.53 -21.71 17.21
CA GLU A 247 -2.74 -20.50 16.90
C GLU A 247 -1.35 -20.82 16.32
N LEU A 248 -1.07 -22.09 16.01
CA LEU A 248 0.18 -22.50 15.39
C LEU A 248 0.36 -21.80 14.03
N LEU A 249 1.49 -21.11 13.88
CA LEU A 249 1.83 -20.40 12.65
C LEU A 249 3.35 -20.47 12.41
N PRO A 250 3.81 -21.40 11.56
CA PRO A 250 5.22 -21.48 11.18
C PRO A 250 5.71 -20.21 10.47
N GLU A 251 7.02 -19.95 10.52
CA GLU A 251 7.66 -18.78 9.91
C GLU A 251 7.35 -18.62 8.42
N ASN A 252 7.48 -19.69 7.65
CA ASN A 252 7.24 -19.67 6.20
C ASN A 252 5.81 -19.21 5.86
N ALA A 253 4.83 -19.70 6.64
CA ALA A 253 3.44 -19.31 6.49
C ALA A 253 3.20 -17.85 6.91
N ARG A 254 3.85 -17.40 7.99
CA ARG A 254 3.76 -16.02 8.47
C ARG A 254 4.33 -15.03 7.46
N ALA A 255 5.49 -15.34 6.89
CA ALA A 255 6.14 -14.50 5.87
C ALA A 255 5.25 -14.37 4.63
N GLU A 256 4.65 -15.49 4.18
CA GLU A 256 3.77 -15.46 3.02
C GLU A 256 2.45 -14.70 3.31
N GLN A 257 1.84 -14.91 4.48
CA GLN A 257 0.63 -14.18 4.88
C GLN A 257 0.88 -12.67 4.96
N LEU A 258 2.04 -12.25 5.48
CA LEU A 258 2.44 -10.84 5.50
C LEU A 258 2.61 -10.30 4.07
N ALA A 259 3.29 -11.03 3.19
CA ALA A 259 3.46 -10.63 1.80
C ALA A 259 2.11 -10.51 1.06
N GLN A 260 1.18 -11.43 1.31
CA GLN A 260 -0.17 -11.38 0.75
C GLN A 260 -0.98 -10.20 1.32
N ALA A 261 -0.86 -9.92 2.63
CA ALA A 261 -1.52 -8.76 3.26
C ALA A 261 -0.98 -7.44 2.70
N GLU A 262 0.32 -7.33 2.50
CA GLU A 262 0.94 -6.18 1.84
C GLU A 262 0.48 -6.01 0.40
N ALA A 263 0.41 -7.11 -0.37
CA ALA A 263 -0.10 -7.08 -1.73
C ALA A 263 -1.57 -6.61 -1.79
N LYS A 264 -2.41 -7.04 -0.84
CA LYS A 264 -3.80 -6.57 -0.70
C LYS A 264 -3.84 -5.07 -0.38
N LYS A 265 -3.04 -4.60 0.58
CA LYS A 265 -2.92 -3.17 0.91
C LYS A 265 -2.51 -2.35 -0.31
N ARG A 266 -1.49 -2.79 -1.06
CA ARG A 266 -1.05 -2.12 -2.31
C ARG A 266 -2.19 -2.01 -3.33
N LYS A 267 -2.96 -3.08 -3.54
CA LYS A 267 -4.13 -3.06 -4.45
C LYS A 267 -5.21 -2.07 -4.00
N ILE A 268 -5.50 -2.02 -2.71
CA ILE A 268 -6.47 -1.06 -2.14
C ILE A 268 -5.97 0.39 -2.34
N PHE A 269 -4.69 0.66 -2.09
CA PHE A 269 -4.11 1.98 -2.34
C PHE A 269 -4.19 2.38 -3.81
N ILE A 270 -3.85 1.48 -4.74
CA ILE A 270 -3.96 1.74 -6.19
C ILE A 270 -5.41 2.06 -6.57
N ALA A 271 -6.39 1.29 -6.05
CA ALA A 271 -7.80 1.54 -6.30
C ALA A 271 -8.26 2.90 -5.74
N ALA A 272 -7.82 3.28 -4.54
CA ALA A 272 -8.12 4.57 -3.95
C ALA A 272 -7.53 5.74 -4.77
N PHE A 273 -6.28 5.62 -5.23
CA PHE A 273 -5.66 6.64 -6.10
C PHE A 273 -6.39 6.75 -7.45
N ALA A 274 -6.80 5.63 -8.04
CA ALA A 274 -7.59 5.64 -9.28
C ALA A 274 -8.94 6.37 -9.09
N LEU A 275 -9.61 6.17 -7.95
CA LEU A 275 -10.86 6.86 -7.62
C LEU A 275 -10.66 8.38 -7.49
N VAL A 276 -9.60 8.81 -6.79
CA VAL A 276 -9.26 10.24 -6.63
C VAL A 276 -8.93 10.86 -7.99
N TYR A 277 -8.19 10.15 -8.84
CA TYR A 277 -7.85 10.63 -10.17
C TYR A 277 -9.09 10.79 -11.07
N LEU A 278 -10.02 9.83 -11.03
CA LEU A 278 -11.30 9.93 -11.74
C LEU A 278 -12.14 11.12 -11.23
N MET A 279 -12.17 11.38 -9.92
CA MET A 279 -12.84 12.55 -9.36
C MET A 279 -12.20 13.86 -9.83
N ALA A 280 -10.88 13.95 -9.88
CA ALA A 280 -10.17 15.13 -10.36
C ALA A 280 -10.47 15.40 -11.85
N ILE A 281 -10.49 14.35 -12.69
CA ILE A 281 -10.89 14.48 -14.10
C ILE A 281 -12.34 14.96 -14.20
N GLY A 282 -13.26 14.37 -13.44
CA GLY A 282 -14.66 14.79 -13.42
C GLY A 282 -14.82 16.26 -13.03
N TYR A 283 -14.07 16.72 -12.02
CA TYR A 283 -14.06 18.12 -11.61
C TYR A 283 -13.52 19.06 -12.70
N LEU A 284 -12.41 18.69 -13.35
CA LEU A 284 -11.84 19.50 -14.44
C LEU A 284 -12.79 19.60 -15.64
N LEU A 285 -13.46 18.49 -16.01
CA LEU A 285 -14.45 18.49 -17.08
C LEU A 285 -15.66 19.36 -16.75
N PHE A 286 -16.14 19.30 -15.50
CA PHE A 286 -17.24 20.16 -15.03
C PHE A 286 -16.86 21.64 -15.08
N ASN A 287 -15.66 21.98 -14.59
CA ASN A 287 -15.16 23.36 -14.62
C ASN A 287 -14.95 23.87 -16.05
N TYR A 288 -14.40 23.04 -16.94
CA TYR A 288 -14.25 23.36 -18.36
C TYR A 288 -15.60 23.64 -19.02
N TRP A 289 -16.61 22.82 -18.74
CA TRP A 289 -17.96 23.02 -19.25
C TRP A 289 -18.56 24.34 -18.75
N GLN A 290 -18.42 24.65 -17.46
CA GLN A 290 -18.90 25.91 -16.89
C GLN A 290 -18.23 27.12 -17.56
N ILE A 291 -16.90 27.13 -17.66
CA ILE A 291 -16.15 28.21 -18.29
C ILE A 291 -16.55 28.37 -19.76
N ASN A 292 -16.73 27.27 -20.50
CA ASN A 292 -17.13 27.34 -21.90
C ASN A 292 -18.51 27.98 -22.08
N THR A 293 -19.46 27.68 -21.18
CA THR A 293 -20.79 28.33 -21.22
C THR A 293 -20.75 29.81 -20.86
N GLU A 294 -19.85 30.23 -19.98
CA GLU A 294 -19.63 31.64 -19.66
C GLU A 294 -18.92 32.36 -20.82
N PHE A 295 -17.94 31.72 -21.45
CA PHE A 295 -17.25 32.23 -22.61
C PHE A 295 -18.20 32.44 -23.79
N GLU A 296 -19.10 31.50 -24.06
CA GLU A 296 -20.10 31.61 -25.14
C GLU A 296 -21.05 32.80 -24.90
N LYS A 297 -21.47 33.02 -23.64
CA LYS A 297 -22.26 34.21 -23.29
C LYS A 297 -21.45 35.51 -23.47
N ALA A 298 -20.18 35.50 -23.05
CA ALA A 298 -19.30 36.66 -23.18
C ALA A 298 -18.94 36.96 -24.63
N SER A 299 -18.78 35.95 -25.48
CA SER A 299 -18.48 36.11 -26.91
C SER A 299 -19.68 36.70 -27.65
N ILE A 300 -20.90 36.26 -27.35
CA ILE A 300 -22.13 36.86 -27.89
C ILE A 300 -22.21 38.35 -27.50
N ALA A 301 -21.96 38.68 -26.23
CA ALA A 301 -21.94 40.07 -25.77
C ALA A 301 -20.80 40.90 -26.41
N HIS A 302 -19.64 40.29 -26.66
CA HIS A 302 -18.54 40.94 -27.40
C HIS A 302 -18.90 41.19 -28.86
N GLU A 303 -19.58 40.27 -29.52
CA GLU A 303 -19.99 40.41 -30.92
C GLU A 303 -20.98 41.58 -31.11
N GLU A 304 -21.86 41.82 -30.12
CA GLU A 304 -22.75 42.99 -30.10
C GLU A 304 -22.00 44.33 -29.91
N ILE A 305 -20.92 44.35 -29.11
CA ILE A 305 -20.18 45.57 -28.75
C ILE A 305 -19.02 45.86 -29.72
N ALA A 306 -18.50 44.84 -30.41
CA ALA A 306 -17.40 44.94 -31.36
C ALA A 306 -17.57 46.07 -32.41
N PRO A 307 -18.73 46.21 -33.11
CA PRO A 307 -18.90 47.27 -34.09
C PRO A 307 -18.90 48.69 -33.48
N ILE A 308 -19.33 48.81 -32.22
CA ILE A 308 -19.31 50.08 -31.48
C ILE A 308 -17.86 50.44 -31.14
N HIS A 309 -17.07 49.48 -30.68
CA HIS A 309 -15.67 49.69 -30.35
C HIS A 309 -14.84 50.09 -31.58
N THR A 310 -15.05 49.44 -32.73
CA THR A 310 -14.35 49.80 -33.98
C THR A 310 -14.70 51.22 -34.44
N ALA A 311 -15.98 51.60 -34.38
CA ALA A 311 -16.40 52.96 -34.71
C ALA A 311 -15.79 54.02 -33.76
N LEU A 312 -15.64 53.69 -32.47
CA LEU A 312 -15.04 54.57 -31.48
C LEU A 312 -13.52 54.71 -31.69
N MET A 313 -12.84 53.64 -32.11
CA MET A 313 -11.41 53.72 -32.48
C MET A 313 -11.18 54.56 -33.73
N GLU A 314 -11.99 54.39 -34.78
CA GLU A 314 -11.92 55.23 -35.99
C GLU A 314 -12.16 56.70 -35.67
N HIS A 315 -13.16 56.99 -34.83
CA HIS A 315 -13.44 58.35 -34.37
C HIS A 315 -12.26 58.94 -33.60
N ASN A 316 -11.65 58.20 -32.68
CA ASN A 316 -10.48 58.68 -31.94
C ASN A 316 -9.27 58.94 -32.84
N ALA A 317 -9.01 58.09 -33.84
CA ALA A 317 -7.95 58.32 -34.81
C ALA A 317 -8.16 59.62 -35.62
N GLN A 318 -9.40 59.91 -36.02
CA GLN A 318 -9.75 61.18 -36.69
C GLN A 318 -9.51 62.39 -35.77
N TRP A 319 -9.77 62.28 -34.46
CA TRP A 319 -9.47 63.33 -33.50
C TRP A 319 -7.97 63.57 -33.31
N ASP A 320 -7.16 62.51 -33.35
CA ASP A 320 -5.71 62.61 -33.27
C ASP A 320 -5.10 63.28 -34.51
N GLU A 321 -5.61 63.02 -35.72
CA GLU A 321 -5.17 63.74 -36.93
C GLU A 321 -5.43 65.25 -36.85
N LEU A 322 -6.56 65.64 -36.27
CA LEU A 322 -6.94 67.05 -36.08
C LEU A 322 -6.18 67.72 -34.94
N ALA A 323 -5.41 66.97 -34.14
CA ALA A 323 -4.69 67.47 -32.99
C ALA A 323 -3.75 68.63 -33.37
N LEU A 324 -3.05 68.57 -34.51
CA LEU A 324 -2.13 69.63 -34.95
C LEU A 324 -2.77 71.02 -35.09
N VAL A 325 -4.06 71.08 -35.42
CA VAL A 325 -4.79 72.34 -35.60
C VAL A 325 -5.42 72.80 -34.28
N VAL A 326 -5.93 71.85 -33.50
CA VAL A 326 -6.69 72.13 -32.26
C VAL A 326 -5.77 72.38 -31.07
N ARG A 327 -4.58 71.76 -31.04
CA ARG A 327 -3.61 71.84 -29.94
C ARG A 327 -2.88 73.17 -29.95
N THR A 328 -3.26 74.06 -29.03
CA THR A 328 -2.78 75.45 -28.92
C THR A 328 -1.31 75.53 -28.47
N ASP A 329 -0.78 74.47 -27.87
CA ASP A 329 0.61 74.26 -27.46
C ASP A 329 1.57 74.13 -28.66
N LEU A 330 1.10 73.61 -29.79
CA LEU A 330 1.91 73.41 -31.00
C LEU A 330 1.89 74.61 -31.97
N TRP A 331 1.25 75.72 -31.59
CA TRP A 331 1.17 76.91 -32.45
C TRP A 331 2.55 77.59 -32.62
N PRO A 332 2.93 78.02 -33.84
CA PRO A 332 4.25 78.59 -34.12
C PRO A 332 4.64 79.77 -33.23
N MET A 333 3.66 80.58 -32.81
CA MET A 333 3.88 81.74 -31.95
C MET A 333 4.28 81.34 -30.52
N ASN A 334 3.69 80.25 -29.99
CA ASN A 334 4.05 79.73 -28.68
C ASN A 334 5.43 79.06 -28.72
N LEU A 335 5.71 78.29 -29.77
CA LEU A 335 7.04 77.70 -29.99
C LEU A 335 8.13 78.78 -30.10
N LEU A 336 7.87 79.89 -30.79
CA LEU A 336 8.80 81.01 -30.87
C LEU A 336 9.03 81.68 -29.49
N LYS A 337 7.96 81.89 -28.72
CA LYS A 337 8.04 82.46 -27.36
C LYS A 337 8.83 81.56 -26.41
N GLU A 338 8.70 80.25 -26.56
CA GLU A 338 9.44 79.28 -25.76
C GLU A 338 10.90 79.18 -26.18
N ALA A 339 11.19 79.22 -27.49
CA ALA A 339 12.53 79.18 -28.04
C ALA A 339 13.35 80.45 -27.82
N ALA A 340 12.72 81.60 -27.56
CA ALA A 340 13.44 82.87 -27.40
C ALA A 340 14.52 82.85 -26.28
N PRO A 341 15.68 83.50 -26.46
CA PRO A 341 16.72 83.57 -25.44
C PRO A 341 16.19 84.33 -24.22
N LYS A 342 16.36 83.74 -23.03
CA LYS A 342 15.86 84.29 -21.76
C LYS A 342 17.04 84.55 -20.82
N GLY A 343 16.86 85.46 -19.86
CA GLY A 343 17.86 85.74 -18.82
C GLY A 343 19.17 86.28 -19.38
N SER A 344 20.30 85.68 -18.99
CA SER A 344 21.67 86.15 -19.32
C SER A 344 22.05 86.08 -20.79
N LEU A 345 21.24 85.43 -21.62
CA LEU A 345 21.41 85.31 -23.07
C LEU A 345 20.60 86.38 -23.85
N ALA A 346 19.68 87.08 -23.18
CA ALA A 346 18.90 88.14 -23.80
C ALA A 346 19.82 89.30 -24.22
N GLY A 347 19.80 89.65 -25.51
CA GLY A 347 20.63 90.69 -26.11
C GLY A 347 22.01 90.23 -26.62
N LYS A 348 22.48 89.04 -26.24
CA LYS A 348 23.78 88.48 -26.66
C LYS A 348 23.66 87.43 -27.79
N VAL A 349 22.48 86.82 -27.89
CA VAL A 349 22.11 85.90 -28.97
C VAL A 349 20.97 86.53 -29.76
N ARG A 350 21.14 86.65 -31.09
CA ARG A 350 20.15 87.24 -32.00
C ARG A 350 19.67 86.20 -33.01
N PHE A 351 18.35 86.13 -33.21
CA PHE A 351 17.77 85.33 -34.29
C PHE A 351 17.86 86.03 -35.64
N THR A 352 18.17 85.24 -36.65
CA THR A 352 18.18 85.66 -38.05
C THR A 352 17.05 84.98 -38.81
N LYS A 353 16.77 83.70 -38.54
CA LYS A 353 15.67 82.95 -39.17
C LYS A 353 15.06 81.96 -38.18
N PHE A 354 13.74 81.93 -38.12
CA PHE A 354 12.95 80.92 -37.41
C PHE A 354 11.93 80.36 -38.41
N ASP A 355 11.98 79.05 -38.64
CA ASP A 355 11.16 78.35 -39.62
C ASP A 355 10.50 77.15 -38.94
N VAL A 356 9.19 77.01 -39.10
CA VAL A 356 8.40 75.91 -38.52
C VAL A 356 7.67 75.23 -39.66
N ASN A 357 8.02 73.98 -39.93
CA ASN A 357 7.43 73.19 -40.99
C ASN A 357 7.06 71.81 -40.44
N SER A 358 5.76 71.48 -40.45
CA SER A 358 5.14 70.19 -40.08
C SER A 358 5.99 69.28 -39.17
N GLY A 359 6.11 69.64 -37.89
CA GLY A 359 6.84 68.84 -36.88
C GLY A 359 8.33 69.14 -36.73
N THR A 360 8.93 69.92 -37.64
CA THR A 360 10.33 70.37 -37.59
C THR A 360 10.44 71.87 -37.31
N VAL A 361 11.33 72.26 -36.40
CA VAL A 361 11.62 73.64 -36.04
C VAL A 361 13.08 73.95 -36.33
N THR A 362 13.34 74.88 -37.23
CA THR A 362 14.71 75.30 -37.58
C THR A 362 14.97 76.72 -37.09
N ILE A 363 16.02 76.86 -36.26
CA ILE A 363 16.44 78.13 -35.67
C ILE A 363 17.85 78.47 -36.15
N GLN A 364 18.02 79.66 -36.72
CA GLN A 364 19.31 80.22 -37.13
C GLN A 364 19.55 81.55 -36.44
N GLY A 365 20.76 81.73 -35.92
CA GLY A 365 21.12 82.95 -35.20
C GLY A 365 22.61 83.21 -35.12
N GLU A 366 22.94 84.37 -34.54
CA GLU A 366 24.29 84.84 -34.29
C GLU A 366 24.49 85.08 -32.79
N ALA A 367 25.68 84.77 -32.28
CA ALA A 367 26.09 85.04 -30.91
C ALA A 367 27.48 85.69 -30.86
N GLU A 368 27.79 86.38 -29.76
CA GLU A 368 29.10 87.05 -29.58
C GLU A 368 30.22 86.06 -29.24
N SER A 369 29.89 84.89 -28.69
CA SER A 369 30.87 83.87 -28.28
C SER A 369 30.32 82.45 -28.47
N ALA A 370 31.20 81.50 -28.79
CA ALA A 370 30.87 80.08 -28.88
C ALA A 370 30.23 79.54 -27.59
N LEU A 371 30.66 80.02 -26.41
CA LEU A 371 30.11 79.60 -25.12
C LEU A 371 28.62 79.98 -24.97
N GLN A 372 28.20 81.10 -25.57
CA GLN A 372 26.81 81.55 -25.53
C GLN A 372 25.92 80.68 -26.44
N VAL A 373 26.46 80.13 -27.52
CA VAL A 373 25.75 79.20 -28.40
C VAL A 373 25.46 77.88 -27.66
N ASP A 374 26.43 77.34 -26.93
CA ASP A 374 26.24 76.09 -26.17
C ASP A 374 25.29 76.26 -24.99
N GLN A 375 25.34 77.41 -24.31
CA GLN A 375 24.36 77.77 -23.29
C GLN A 375 22.95 77.90 -23.86
N TYR A 376 22.81 78.52 -25.04
CA TYR A 376 21.53 78.64 -25.72
C TYR A 376 20.97 77.29 -26.18
N ARG A 377 21.80 76.38 -26.72
CA ARG A 377 21.40 75.00 -27.04
C ARG A 377 20.89 74.24 -25.83
N SER A 378 21.57 74.40 -24.70
CA SER A 378 21.16 73.79 -23.43
C SER A 378 19.83 74.38 -22.94
N GLN A 379 19.60 75.68 -23.15
CA GLN A 379 18.31 76.32 -22.86
C GLN A 379 17.20 75.78 -23.77
N LEU A 380 17.44 75.66 -25.08
CA LEU A 380 16.47 75.13 -26.04
C LEU A 380 16.01 73.72 -25.69
N LYS A 381 16.94 72.82 -25.36
CA LYS A 381 16.61 71.45 -24.91
C LYS A 381 15.77 71.42 -23.63
N ARG A 382 15.84 72.46 -22.79
CA ARG A 382 15.06 72.54 -21.54
C ARG A 382 13.68 73.13 -21.75
N SER A 383 13.54 74.12 -22.63
CA SER A 383 12.27 74.79 -22.92
C SER A 383 11.38 73.97 -23.85
N LEU A 384 11.97 73.28 -24.82
CA LEU A 384 11.27 72.45 -25.80
C LEU A 384 11.79 71.01 -25.69
N ARG A 385 11.31 70.30 -24.66
CA ARG A 385 11.75 68.94 -24.31
C ARG A 385 11.24 67.88 -25.27
N ASP A 386 10.12 68.15 -25.92
CA ASP A 386 9.45 67.23 -26.86
C ASP A 386 10.07 67.28 -28.26
N TYR A 387 11.19 67.99 -28.43
CA TYR A 387 11.93 68.10 -29.67
C TYR A 387 13.34 67.56 -29.49
N ASP A 388 13.78 66.68 -30.39
CA ASP A 388 15.17 66.26 -30.45
C ASP A 388 15.99 67.26 -31.27
N TRP A 389 16.91 67.96 -30.60
CA TRP A 389 17.66 69.08 -31.17
C TRP A 389 19.02 68.64 -31.70
N VAL A 390 19.18 68.73 -33.02
CA VAL A 390 20.44 68.53 -33.74
C VAL A 390 21.02 69.89 -34.15
N GLY A 391 22.26 70.18 -33.74
CA GLY A 391 22.93 71.44 -34.03
C GLY A 391 24.26 71.23 -34.76
N ALA A 392 24.45 71.91 -35.89
CA ALA A 392 25.73 71.93 -36.61
C ALA A 392 26.79 72.72 -35.82
N THR A 393 28.06 72.30 -35.83
CA THR A 393 29.14 72.98 -35.08
C THR A 393 29.17 74.48 -35.42
N PRO A 394 29.13 75.39 -34.42
CA PRO A 394 29.06 76.81 -34.69
C PRO A 394 30.34 77.29 -35.40
N SER A 395 30.20 78.18 -36.37
CA SER A 395 31.32 78.71 -37.15
C SER A 395 31.49 80.22 -36.90
N ALA A 396 32.74 80.67 -36.80
CA ALA A 396 33.06 82.08 -36.65
C ALA A 396 32.97 82.78 -38.01
N ASP A 397 32.20 83.86 -38.06
CA ASP A 397 32.13 84.75 -39.22
C ASP A 397 33.31 85.74 -39.20
N LYS A 398 33.63 86.34 -40.35
CA LYS A 398 34.74 87.31 -40.52
C LYS A 398 34.62 88.54 -39.61
N ASN A 399 33.42 88.80 -39.07
CA ASN A 399 33.12 89.91 -38.17
C ASN A 399 33.25 89.54 -36.67
N GLY A 400 33.83 88.39 -36.33
CA GLY A 400 34.03 87.96 -34.95
C GLY A 400 32.77 87.47 -34.22
N ARG A 401 31.65 87.27 -34.94
CA ARG A 401 30.41 86.67 -34.42
C ARG A 401 30.29 85.21 -34.81
N TRP A 402 29.66 84.41 -33.96
CA TRP A 402 29.47 82.98 -34.16
C TRP A 402 28.06 82.70 -34.70
N LYS A 403 27.98 82.06 -35.86
CA LYS A 403 26.71 81.61 -36.44
C LYS A 403 26.38 80.21 -35.97
N PHE A 404 25.11 79.96 -35.68
CA PHE A 404 24.61 78.63 -35.36
C PHE A 404 23.30 78.35 -36.08
N THR A 405 23.14 77.08 -36.42
CA THR A 405 21.88 76.49 -36.90
C THR A 405 21.54 75.35 -35.95
N SER A 406 20.29 75.30 -35.49
CA SER A 406 19.75 74.20 -34.68
C SER A 406 18.40 73.80 -35.25
N ALA A 407 18.27 72.53 -35.59
CA ALA A 407 17.03 71.93 -36.06
C ALA A 407 16.50 70.98 -34.98
N GLY A 408 15.23 71.11 -34.63
CA GLY A 408 14.53 70.25 -33.69
C GLY A 408 13.42 69.48 -34.41
N GLU A 409 13.33 68.18 -34.20
CA GLU A 409 12.24 67.33 -34.71
C GLU A 409 11.37 66.85 -33.54
N ASN A 410 10.05 66.97 -33.65
CA ASN A 410 9.13 66.63 -32.56
C ASN A 410 9.06 65.11 -32.35
N THR A 411 9.48 64.63 -31.19
CA THR A 411 9.55 63.21 -30.84
C THR A 411 8.18 62.56 -30.65
N THR A 412 7.12 63.37 -30.41
CA THR A 412 5.74 62.89 -30.24
C THR A 412 5.11 62.46 -31.56
N PHE A 413 5.59 62.95 -32.71
CA PHE A 413 5.09 62.52 -34.04
C PHE A 413 5.79 61.27 -34.59
N ILE A 414 6.95 60.89 -34.03
CA ILE A 414 7.73 59.72 -34.46
C ILE A 414 7.29 58.45 -33.68
N SER A 415 6.48 58.61 -32.63
CA SER A 415 6.07 57.53 -31.74
C SER A 415 4.58 57.18 -31.84
N GLN A 416 4.06 57.15 -33.07
CA GLN A 416 2.82 56.42 -33.39
C GLN A 416 3.07 55.57 -34.66
N PRO A 417 3.14 54.23 -34.55
CA PRO A 417 3.08 53.34 -35.70
C PRO A 417 1.69 53.29 -36.34
#